data_AF-A0A3A9DV40-F1
#
_entry.id   AF-A0A3A9DV40-F1
#
_cell.length_a   1.000
_cell.length_b   1.000
_cell.length_c   1.000
_cell.angle_alpha   90.00
_cell.angle_beta   90.00
_cell.angle_gamma   90.00
#
_symmetry.space_group_name_H-M   'P 1'
#
loop_
_entity.id
_entity.type
_entity.pdbx_description
1 polymer ?
#
loop_
_entity_poly.entity_id
_entity_poly.type
_entity_poly.pdbx_seq_one_letter_code
_entity_poly.pdbx_strand_id
1 'polypeptide(L)' 'ESSVGDDDNIFETGLVNSLFALQLVSFIEQEFDISIENEELDIQHFKDINSIASLISKKLS' A
#
# COMPACT_ATOMS: atom_id res chain seq x y z
N GLU A 1 6.38 11.11 -19.19
CA GLU A 1 5.47 10.42 -18.27
C GLU A 1 6.31 9.89 -17.12
N SER A 2 5.90 10.13 -15.88
CA SER A 2 6.65 9.65 -14.71
C SER A 2 6.27 8.20 -14.48
N SER A 3 7.12 7.27 -14.88
CA SER A 3 6.99 5.86 -14.53
C SER A 3 7.35 5.69 -13.05
N VAL A 4 6.41 5.20 -12.24
CA VAL A 4 6.68 4.75 -10.88
C VAL A 4 7.22 3.33 -10.98
N GLY A 5 8.44 3.11 -10.52
CA GLY A 5 9.01 1.78 -10.34
C GLY A 5 8.41 1.06 -9.14
N ASP A 6 8.51 -0.27 -9.12
CA ASP A 6 7.91 -1.08 -8.05
C ASP A 6 8.50 -0.82 -6.66
N ASP A 7 9.72 -0.26 -6.62
CA ASP A 7 10.47 0.13 -5.42
C ASP A 7 10.43 1.65 -5.14
N ASP A 8 9.76 2.43 -6.00
CA ASP A 8 9.73 3.88 -5.84
C ASP A 8 8.77 4.28 -4.73
N ASN A 9 9.24 5.21 -3.89
CA ASN A 9 8.44 5.72 -2.80
C ASN A 9 7.30 6.62 -3.33
N ILE A 10 6.08 6.08 -3.38
CA ILE A 10 4.90 6.77 -3.91
C ILE A 10 4.44 7.96 -3.05
N PHE A 11 4.88 8.03 -1.79
CA PHE A 11 4.67 9.21 -0.95
C PHE A 11 5.66 10.32 -1.27
N GLU A 12 6.93 10.00 -1.55
CA GLU A 12 7.95 10.99 -1.90
C GLU A 12 7.72 11.60 -3.29
N THR A 13 7.14 10.82 -4.20
CA THR A 13 6.72 11.33 -5.52
C THR A 13 5.52 12.30 -5.43
N GLY A 14 4.85 12.40 -4.28
CA GLY A 14 3.66 13.22 -4.08
C GLY A 14 2.40 12.66 -4.72
N LEU A 15 2.44 11.43 -5.25
CA LEU A 15 1.29 10.74 -5.83
C LEU A 15 0.32 10.28 -4.74
N VAL A 16 0.84 9.93 -3.57
CA VAL A 16 0.07 9.43 -2.43
C VAL A 16 0.32 10.29 -1.19
N ASN A 17 -0.76 10.56 -0.46
CA ASN A 17 -0.73 11.21 0.84
C ASN A 17 -1.40 10.32 1.90
N SER A 18 -1.33 10.70 3.18
CA SER A 18 -1.86 9.90 4.29
C SER A 18 -3.36 9.62 4.17
N LEU A 19 -4.15 10.53 3.58
CA LEU A 19 -5.58 10.32 3.34
C LEU A 19 -5.82 9.29 2.22
N PHE A 20 -5.06 9.39 1.13
CA PHE A 20 -5.13 8.45 0.03
C PHE A 20 -4.67 7.05 0.44
N ALA A 21 -3.69 6.94 1.34
CA ALA A 21 -3.26 5.66 1.89
C ALA A 21 -4.42 4.90 2.58
N LEU A 22 -5.29 5.59 3.31
CA LEU A 22 -6.48 4.97 3.90
C LEU A 22 -7.48 4.48 2.84
N GLN A 23 -7.61 5.20 1.72
CA GLN A 23 -8.43 4.76 0.59
C GLN A 23 -7.82 3.52 -0.09
N LEU A 24 -6.49 3.50 -0.24
CA LEU A 24 -5.75 2.37 -0.80
C LEU A 24 -5.89 1.12 0.07
N VAL A 25 -5.80 1.28 1.39
CA VAL A 25 -6.07 0.20 2.36
C VAL A 25 -7.47 -0.35 2.16
N SER A 26 -8.49 0.51 2.18
CA SER A 26 -9.88 0.08 1.99
C SER A 26 -10.10 -0.60 0.65
N PHE A 27 -9.41 -0.17 -0.41
CA PHE A 27 -9.45 -0.81 -1.72
C PHE A 27 -8.86 -2.22 -1.68
N ILE A 28 -7.68 -2.36 -1.09
CA ILE A 28 -7.01 -3.66 -0.95
C ILE A 28 -7.85 -4.63 -0.12
N GLU A 29 -8.39 -4.18 1.01
CA GLU A 29 -9.25 -4.99 1.87
C GLU A 29 -10.47 -5.52 1.10
N GLN A 30 -11.09 -4.68 0.27
CA GLN A 30 -12.25 -5.07 -0.54
C GLN A 30 -11.89 -5.99 -1.71
N GLU A 31 -10.80 -5.72 -2.43
CA GLU A 31 -10.40 -6.50 -3.61
C GLU A 31 -9.88 -7.90 -3.24
N PHE A 32 -9.18 -8.02 -2.12
CA PHE A 32 -8.56 -9.28 -1.69
C PHE A 32 -9.32 -9.97 -0.55
N ASP A 33 -10.41 -9.39 -0.05
CA ASP A 33 -11.19 -9.87 1.10
C ASP A 33 -10.30 -10.12 2.34
N ILE A 34 -9.35 -9.20 2.56
CA ILE A 34 -8.43 -9.21 3.71
C ILE A 34 -8.75 -8.08 4.68
N SER A 35 -8.29 -8.18 5.92
CA SER A 35 -8.33 -7.08 6.88
C SER A 35 -6.91 -6.68 7.29
N ILE A 36 -6.62 -5.38 7.21
CA ILE A 36 -5.33 -4.78 7.56
C ILE A 36 -5.48 -4.17 8.95
N GLU A 37 -4.66 -4.64 9.89
CA GLU A 37 -4.71 -4.16 11.27
C GLU A 37 -4.02 -2.79 11.42
N ASN A 38 -4.34 -2.04 12.49
CA ASN A 38 -3.77 -0.70 12.69
C ASN A 38 -2.24 -0.74 12.83
N GLU A 39 -1.70 -1.82 13.36
CA GLU A 39 -0.27 -2.10 13.50
C GLU A 39 0.41 -2.27 12.13
N GLU A 40 -0.34 -2.65 11.10
CA GLU A 40 0.15 -2.82 9.73
C GLU A 40 -0.02 -1.55 8.89
N LEU A 41 -0.80 -0.57 9.35
CA LEU A 41 -0.97 0.76 8.74
C LEU A 41 0.25 1.66 8.95
N ASP A 42 1.45 1.11 8.78
CA ASP A 42 2.70 1.86 8.74
C ASP A 42 3.04 2.22 7.29
N ILE A 43 3.49 3.47 7.08
CA ILE A 43 3.98 3.94 5.78
C ILE A 43 5.00 2.99 5.16
N GLN A 44 5.79 2.28 5.96
CA GLN A 44 6.75 1.29 5.47
C GLN A 44 6.13 0.13 4.70
N HIS A 45 4.87 -0.24 4.98
CA HIS A 45 4.16 -1.29 4.25
C HIS A 45 3.46 -0.75 2.98
N PHE A 46 3.28 0.56 2.87
CA PHE A 46 2.58 1.21 1.75
C PHE A 46 3.50 2.11 0.89
N LYS A 47 4.78 2.22 1.23
CA LYS A 47 5.71 3.16 0.60
C LYS A 47 5.91 2.89 -0.89
N ASP A 48 5.84 1.64 -1.32
CA ASP A 48 6.09 1.22 -2.69
C ASP A 48 5.21 0.01 -3.04
N ILE A 49 5.15 -0.35 -4.33
CA ILE A 49 4.27 -1.43 -4.82
C ILE A 49 4.71 -2.78 -4.25
N ASN A 50 6.02 -3.03 -4.13
CA ASN A 50 6.55 -4.27 -3.58
C ASN A 50 6.16 -4.50 -2.11
N SER A 51 6.16 -3.44 -1.30
CA SER A 51 5.76 -3.50 0.11
C SER A 51 4.28 -3.82 0.25
N ILE A 52 3.44 -3.20 -0.58
CA ILE A 52 2.00 -3.47 -0.63
C ILE A 52 1.73 -4.91 -1.06
N ALA A 53 2.37 -5.37 -2.14
CA ALA A 53 2.23 -6.73 -2.65
C ALA A 53 2.69 -7.77 -1.61
N SER A 54 3.76 -7.48 -0.87
CA SER A 54 4.24 -8.32 0.23
C SER A 54 3.24 -8.41 1.38
N LEU A 55 2.62 -7.28 1.76
CA LEU A 55 1.56 -7.24 2.78
C LEU A 55 0.36 -8.11 2.37
N ILE A 56 -0.12 -7.94 1.13
CA ILE A 56 -1.24 -8.73 0.59
C ILE A 56 -0.88 -10.22 0.56
N SER A 57 0.30 -10.56 0.05
CA SER A 57 0.76 -11.95 -0.05
C SER A 57 0.85 -12.63 1.32
N LYS A 58 1.27 -11.91 2.36
CA LYS A 58 1.29 -12.42 3.74
C LYS A 58 -0.11 -12.69 4.30
N LYS A 59 -1.11 -11.90 3.92
CA LYS A 59 -2.50 -12.04 4.38
C LYS A 59 -3.26 -13.16 3.67
N LEU A 60 -2.88 -13.45 2.43
CA LEU A 60 -3.49 -14.51 1.61
C LEU A 60 -2.88 -15.89 1.85
N SER A 61 -1.77 -15.98 2.59
CA SER A 61 -1.07 -17.24 2.89
C SER A 61 -1.53 -17.89 4.19
#